data_AF-A0AAE4A3Y3-F1
#
_entry.id   AF-A0AAE4A3Y3-F1
#
_cell.length_a   1.000
_cell.length_b   1.000
_cell.length_c   1.000
_cell.angle_alpha   90.00
_cell.angle_beta   90.00
_cell.angle_gamma   90.00
#
_symmetry.space_group_name_H-M   'P 1'
#
loop_
_entity.id
_entity.type
_entity.pdbx_description
1 polymer ?
#
loop_
_entity_poly.entity_id
_entity_poly.type
_entity_poly.pdbx_seq_one_letter_code
_entity_poly.pdbx_strand_id
1 'polypeptide(L)' 'MRRRRPLLCAAAVGGGAYLAGKSRGSTQQRETANDDTITQLQQLGQLRDQGVLTDEEFAAQKARLLGP' A
#
# COMPACT_ATOMS: atom_id res chain seq x y z
N MET A 1 -39.83 16.07 -47.51
CA MET A 1 -38.80 15.35 -48.30
C MET A 1 -37.44 16.03 -48.15
N ARG A 2 -36.45 15.35 -47.56
CA ARG A 2 -34.97 15.55 -47.58
C ARG A 2 -34.42 14.81 -46.35
N ARG A 3 -34.17 13.50 -46.43
CA ARG A 3 -32.95 12.81 -46.88
C ARG A 3 -31.68 13.19 -46.10
N ARG A 4 -31.06 12.14 -45.53
CA ARG A 4 -29.60 11.90 -45.34
C ARG A 4 -28.98 12.56 -44.09
N ARG A 5 -28.20 11.90 -43.23
CA ARG A 5 -27.52 10.58 -43.20
C ARG A 5 -27.16 10.30 -41.71
N PRO A 6 -27.15 9.04 -41.23
CA PRO A 6 -26.62 8.73 -39.90
C PRO A 6 -25.09 8.78 -39.95
N LEU A 7 -24.48 9.58 -39.08
CA LEU A 7 -23.05 9.44 -38.81
C LEU A 7 -22.88 8.31 -37.80
N LEU A 8 -22.42 7.18 -38.33
CA LEU A 8 -21.77 6.09 -37.62
C LEU A 8 -20.69 6.63 -36.67
N CYS A 9 -20.97 6.65 -35.37
CA CYS A 9 -19.92 6.62 -34.35
C CYS A 9 -19.63 5.15 -34.02
N ALA A 10 -18.68 4.63 -34.79
CA ALA A 10 -18.05 3.35 -34.60
C ALA A 10 -17.18 3.32 -33.33
N ALA A 11 -17.05 2.11 -32.79
CA ALA A 11 -16.03 1.62 -31.87
C ALA A 11 -16.08 2.12 -30.41
N ALA A 12 -17.06 1.58 -29.68
CA ALA A 12 -16.86 1.17 -28.29
C ALA A 12 -16.15 -0.20 -28.26
N VAL A 13 -14.82 -0.22 -28.32
CA VAL A 13 -14.00 -1.36 -27.89
C VAL A 13 -12.73 -0.81 -27.24
N GLY A 14 -12.62 -0.92 -25.91
CA GLY A 14 -11.36 -0.70 -25.19
C GLY A 14 -11.33 0.35 -24.06
N GLY A 15 -12.46 0.96 -23.68
CA GLY A 15 -12.47 2.02 -22.64
C GLY A 15 -12.99 1.63 -21.25
N GLY A 16 -13.52 0.42 -21.06
CA GLY A 16 -14.25 0.04 -19.83
C GLY A 16 -13.39 -0.55 -18.72
N ALA A 17 -12.13 -0.93 -18.99
CA ALA A 17 -11.28 -1.61 -18.02
C ALA A 17 -10.49 -0.66 -17.10
N TYR A 18 -10.36 0.64 -17.44
CA TYR A 18 -9.49 1.55 -16.68
C TYR A 18 -10.19 2.29 -15.52
N LEU A 19 -11.52 2.26 -15.41
CA LEU A 19 -12.23 2.91 -14.28
C LEU A 19 -12.58 1.96 -13.13
N ALA A 20 -12.32 0.66 -13.26
CA ALA A 20 -12.67 -0.37 -12.26
C ALA A 20 -11.53 -0.66 -11.24
N GLY A 21 -10.68 0.32 -10.93
CA GLY A 21 -9.51 0.15 -10.06
C GLY A 21 -9.45 1.03 -8.80
N LYS A 22 -10.34 2.02 -8.64
CA LYS A 22 -10.18 3.10 -7.64
C LYS A 22 -10.68 2.76 -6.22
N SER A 23 -10.68 1.49 -5.80
CA SER A 23 -11.13 1.14 -4.44
C SER A 23 -10.48 -0.12 -3.84
N ARG A 24 -9.32 -0.58 -4.35
CA ARG A 24 -8.52 -1.63 -3.68
C ARG A 24 -7.40 -1.08 -2.78
N GLY A 25 -7.30 0.24 -2.65
CA GLY A 25 -6.21 0.92 -1.92
C GLY A 25 -6.36 1.02 -0.40
N SER A 26 -7.45 0.54 0.21
CA SER A 26 -7.65 0.65 1.67
C SER A 26 -7.37 -0.65 2.44
N THR A 27 -7.45 -1.80 1.79
CA THR A 27 -7.01 -3.10 2.35
C THR A 27 -5.54 -3.40 2.04
N GLN A 28 -5.01 -2.93 0.90
CA GLN A 28 -3.60 -3.11 0.55
C GLN A 28 -2.63 -2.22 1.36
N GLN A 29 -3.12 -1.13 1.95
CA GLN A 29 -2.28 -0.21 2.74
C GLN A 29 -2.05 -0.69 4.19
N ARG A 30 -2.83 -1.68 4.67
CA ARG A 30 -2.62 -2.30 5.98
C ARG A 30 -1.57 -3.40 5.95
N GLU A 31 -1.44 -4.12 4.84
CA GLU A 31 -0.42 -5.16 4.68
C GLU A 31 0.99 -4.55 4.65
N THR A 32 1.19 -3.46 3.90
CA THR A 32 2.48 -2.76 3.89
C THR A 32 2.85 -2.21 5.27
N ALA A 33 1.88 -1.62 5.99
CA ALA A 33 2.14 -1.10 7.34
C ALA A 33 2.53 -2.19 8.36
N ASN A 34 1.97 -3.41 8.21
CA ASN A 34 2.36 -4.55 9.04
C ASN A 34 3.76 -5.08 8.64
N ASP A 35 4.08 -5.15 7.35
CA ASP A 35 5.43 -5.53 6.90
C ASP A 35 6.49 -4.51 7.32
N ASP A 36 6.16 -3.22 7.26
CA ASP A 36 7.03 -2.11 7.67
C ASP A 36 7.34 -2.19 9.17
N THR A 37 6.36 -2.56 10.01
CA THR A 37 6.57 -2.71 11.46
C THR A 37 7.41 -3.94 11.79
N ILE A 38 7.21 -5.07 11.10
CA ILE A 38 8.05 -6.27 11.25
C ILE A 38 9.49 -5.98 10.84
N THR A 39 9.68 -5.26 9.73
CA THR A 39 11.01 -4.87 9.24
C THR A 39 11.76 -3.99 10.25
N GLN A 40 11.08 -3.02 10.85
CA GLN A 40 11.65 -2.17 11.89
C GLN A 40 12.04 -2.95 13.15
N LEU A 41 11.22 -3.93 13.57
CA LEU A 41 11.56 -4.80 14.70
C LEU A 41 12.82 -5.65 14.45
N GLN A 42 13.03 -6.14 13.23
CA GLN A 42 14.26 -6.85 12.86
C GLN A 42 15.50 -5.95 12.91
N GLN A 43 15.39 -4.73 12.39
CA GLN A 43 16.49 -3.75 12.42
C GLN A 43 16.88 -3.41 13.87
N LEU A 44 15.90 -3.21 14.76
CA LEU A 44 16.15 -2.97 16.17
C LEU A 44 16.87 -4.16 16.85
N GLY A 45 16.51 -5.40 16.49
CA GLY A 45 17.19 -6.60 16.99
C GLY A 45 18.65 -6.66 16.56
N GLN A 46 18.93 -6.37 15.28
CA GLN A 46 20.30 -6.31 14.76
C GLN A 46 21.15 -5.24 15.47
N LEU A 47 20.58 -4.05 15.72
CA LEU A 47 21.29 -2.96 16.41
C LEU A 47 21.62 -3.33 17.87
N ARG A 48 20.71 -4.04 18.56
CA ARG A 48 20.95 -4.58 19.90
C ARG A 48 22.03 -5.65 19.87
N ASP A 49 21.97 -6.59 18.94
CA ASP A 49 22.95 -7.68 18.83
C ASP A 49 24.36 -7.16 18.46
N GLN A 50 24.44 -6.03 17.75
CA GLN A 50 25.69 -5.29 17.49
C GLN A 50 26.19 -4.49 18.71
N GLY A 51 25.41 -4.41 19.79
CA GLY A 51 25.72 -3.61 20.97
C GLY A 51 25.58 -2.10 20.77
N VAL A 52 24.93 -1.66 19.69
CA VAL A 52 24.62 -0.24 19.44
C VAL A 52 23.47 0.23 20.32
N LEU A 53 22.53 -0.66 20.64
CA LEU A 53 21.43 -0.43 21.55
C LEU A 53 21.55 -1.32 22.78
N THR A 54 21.24 -0.77 23.95
CA THR A 54 21.05 -1.55 25.17
C THR A 54 19.67 -2.23 25.17
N ASP A 55 19.52 -3.27 25.99
CA ASP A 55 18.25 -4.00 26.11
C ASP A 55 17.08 -3.09 26.53
N GLU A 56 17.36 -2.10 27.39
CA GLU A 56 16.40 -1.11 27.86
C GLU A 56 15.91 -0.19 26.74
N GLU A 57 16.83 0.30 25.89
CA GLU A 57 16.51 1.15 24.74
C GLU A 57 15.74 0.38 23.66
N PHE A 58 16.12 -0.88 23.41
CA PHE A 58 15.42 -1.77 22.50
C PHE A 58 13.97 -1.98 22.95
N ALA A 59 13.75 -2.27 24.23
CA ALA A 59 12.42 -2.46 24.79
C ALA A 59 11.54 -1.20 24.67
N ALA A 60 12.12 -0.02 24.94
CA ALA A 60 11.42 1.25 24.80
C ALA A 60 10.98 1.54 23.35
N GLN A 61 11.85 1.25 22.37
CA GLN A 61 11.52 1.44 20.94
C GLN A 61 10.48 0.42 20.44
N LYS A 62 10.61 -0.84 20.84
CA LYS A 62 9.62 -1.88 20.53
C LYS A 62 8.23 -1.54 21.06
N ALA A 63 8.14 -1.02 22.29
CA ALA A 63 6.87 -0.60 22.88
C ALA A 63 6.24 0.59 22.12
N ARG A 64 7.04 1.55 21.66
CA ARG A 64 6.57 2.66 20.81
C ARG A 64 6.04 2.18 19.46
N LEU A 65 6.67 1.17 18.88
CA LEU A 65 6.30 0.63 17.57
C LEU A 65 5.02 -0.21 17.59
N LEU A 66 4.86 -1.03 18.63
CA LEU A 66 3.69 -1.90 18.74
C LEU A 66 2.46 -1.16 19.25
N GLY A 67 2.65 -0.06 20.00
CA GLY A 67 1.57 0.65 20.68
C GLY A 67 0.94 -0.23 21.78
N PRO A 68 0.89 0.22 23.04
CA PRO A 68 0.07 -0.48 24.03
C PRO A 68 -1.42 -0.44 23.70
#